data_AF-A0A7W0RDV8-F1
#
_entry.id   AF-A0A7W0RDV8-F1
#
_cell.length_a   1.000
_cell.length_b   1.000
_cell.length_c   1.000
_cell.angle_alpha   90.00
_cell.angle_beta   90.00
_cell.angle_gamma   90.00
#
_symmetry.space_group_name_H-M   'P 1'
#
loop_
_entity.id
_entity.type
_entity.pdbx_description
1 polymer ?
#
loop_
_entity_poly.entity_id
_entity_poly.type
_entity_poly.pdbx_seq_one_letter_code
_entity_poly.pdbx_strand_id
1 'polypeptide(L)' 'MGRDMTKWLGDGGMPIIEQIGAALTTYGEAWVEGTWTPTMLACNPAGTAQAGVHSVVLDAA' A
#
# COMPACT_ATOMS: atom_id res chain seq x y z
N MET A 1 -18.28 7.63 4.33
CA MET A 1 -18.56 6.33 3.68
C MET A 1 -17.66 6.28 2.45
N GLY A 2 -16.62 5.45 2.46
CA GLY A 2 -15.56 5.47 1.44
C GLY A 2 -16.06 5.11 0.04
N ARG A 3 -15.33 5.57 -0.98
CA ARG A 3 -15.63 5.28 -2.40
C ARG A 3 -15.39 3.80 -2.67
N ASP A 4 -16.39 3.13 -3.21
CA ASP A 4 -16.27 1.74 -3.66
C ASP A 4 -15.33 1.66 -4.88
N MET A 5 -14.17 1.02 -4.67
CA MET A 5 -13.10 0.85 -5.65
C MET A 5 -13.05 -0.58 -6.23
N THR A 6 -14.04 -1.44 -5.91
CA THR A 6 -14.10 -2.84 -6.36
C THR A 6 -13.92 -2.97 -7.87
N LYS A 7 -14.52 -2.07 -8.65
CA LYS A 7 -14.40 -2.08 -10.12
C LYS A 7 -12.98 -1.85 -10.66
N TRP A 8 -12.08 -1.28 -9.87
CA TRP A 8 -10.70 -0.99 -10.28
C TRP A 8 -9.70 -1.99 -9.69
N LEU A 9 -10.02 -2.58 -8.53
CA LEU A 9 -9.09 -3.40 -7.76
C LEU A 9 -9.46 -4.90 -7.70
N GLY A 10 -10.60 -5.30 -8.29
CA GLY A 10 -11.06 -6.69 -8.31
C GLY A 10 -11.87 -7.05 -7.07
N ASP A 11 -11.22 -7.22 -5.92
CA ASP A 11 -11.84 -7.47 -4.60
C ASP A 11 -11.98 -6.21 -3.73
N GLY A 12 -11.51 -5.06 -4.25
CA GLY A 12 -11.55 -3.78 -3.57
C GLY A 12 -10.27 -3.43 -2.80
N GLY A 13 -9.23 -4.27 -2.79
CA GLY A 13 -7.97 -3.99 -2.10
C GLY A 13 -6.78 -4.65 -2.79
N MET A 14 -5.83 -3.86 -3.29
CA MET A 14 -4.62 -4.37 -3.95
C MET A 14 -3.84 -5.32 -3.02
N PRO A 15 -3.78 -6.65 -3.29
CA PRO A 15 -3.16 -7.60 -2.36
C PRO A 15 -1.68 -7.31 -2.11
N ILE A 16 -1.01 -6.69 -3.08
CA ILE A 16 0.39 -6.29 -2.97
C ILE A 16 0.62 -5.31 -1.80
N ILE A 17 -0.36 -4.47 -1.44
CA ILE A 17 -0.24 -3.49 -0.36
C ILE A 17 -0.10 -4.19 1.00
N GLU A 18 -0.94 -5.19 1.26
CA GLU A 18 -0.80 -6.02 2.46
C GLU A 18 0.49 -6.84 2.42
N GLN A 19 0.82 -7.46 1.28
CA GLN A 19 2.00 -8.31 1.14
C GLN A 19 3.32 -7.55 1.40
N ILE A 20 3.41 -6.27 1.05
CA ILE A 20 4.57 -5.42 1.35
C ILE A 20 4.53 -4.79 2.75
N GLY A 21 3.47 -5.04 3.53
CA GLY A 21 3.32 -4.60 4.92
C GLY A 21 2.74 -3.20 5.08
N ALA A 22 2.09 -2.67 4.05
CA ALA A 22 1.42 -1.37 4.09
C ALA A 22 -0.05 -1.53 4.48
N ALA A 23 -0.58 -0.56 5.21
CA ALA A 23 -1.98 -0.49 5.61
C ALA A 23 -2.45 0.96 5.53
N LEU A 24 -3.35 1.24 4.58
CA LEU A 24 -4.01 2.53 4.41
C LEU A 24 -5.35 2.47 5.15
N THR A 25 -5.52 3.27 6.21
CA THR A 25 -6.59 3.04 7.22
C THR A 25 -7.51 4.22 7.43
N THR A 26 -7.04 5.45 7.20
CA THR A 26 -7.86 6.66 7.31
C THR A 26 -7.82 7.41 6.00
N TYR A 27 -8.94 7.93 5.53
CA TYR A 27 -9.04 8.60 4.24
C TYR A 27 -10.07 9.72 4.27
N GLY A 28 -9.87 10.72 3.41
CA GLY A 28 -10.79 11.83 3.22
C GLY A 28 -10.77 12.36 1.79
N GLU A 29 -11.22 13.59 1.59
CA GLU A 29 -11.22 14.20 0.27
C GLU A 29 -9.78 14.50 -0.18
N ALA A 30 -9.30 13.74 -1.17
CA ALA A 30 -7.97 13.85 -1.76
C ALA A 30 -6.80 13.56 -0.81
N TRP A 31 -7.00 12.72 0.21
CA TRP A 31 -5.91 12.23 1.07
C TRP A 31 -6.20 10.85 1.65
N VAL A 32 -5.12 10.16 2.01
CA VAL A 32 -5.13 8.92 2.79
C VAL A 32 -3.97 8.92 3.78
N GLU A 33 -4.17 8.28 4.91
CA GLU A 33 -3.19 8.03 5.94
C GLU A 33 -3.06 6.53 6.20
N GLY A 34 -1.85 6.10 6.49
CA GLY A 34 -1.54 4.70 6.73
C GLY A 34 -0.20 4.49 7.39
N THR A 35 0.10 3.23 7.64
CA THR A 35 1.38 2.78 8.16
C THR A 35 2.04 1.85 7.15
N TRP A 36 3.37 1.85 7.13
CA TRP A 36 4.12 0.86 6.38
C TRP A 36 5.25 0.29 7.23
N THR A 37 5.14 -0.99 7.56
CA THR A 37 6.21 -1.77 8.19
C THR A 37 6.66 -2.81 7.17
N PRO A 38 7.75 -2.57 6.43
CA PRO A 38 8.14 -3.41 5.30
C PRO A 38 8.29 -4.87 5.71
N THR A 39 7.62 -5.76 4.97
CA THR A 39 7.93 -7.19 5.05
C THR A 39 9.25 -7.46 4.33
N MET A 40 9.85 -8.63 4.54
CA MET A 40 11.06 -9.02 3.80
C MET A 40 10.86 -9.05 2.27
N LEU A 41 9.63 -9.23 1.79
CA LEU A 41 9.29 -9.16 0.36
C LEU A 41 9.53 -7.75 -0.21
N ALA A 42 9.36 -6.72 0.60
CA ALA A 42 9.59 -5.33 0.22
C ALA A 42 11.07 -4.92 0.32
N CYS A 43 11.92 -5.77 0.90
CA CYS A 43 13.32 -5.46 1.18
C CYS A 43 14.28 -5.99 0.10
N ASN A 44 15.41 -5.31 -0.03
CA ASN A 44 16.55 -5.80 -0.80
C ASN A 44 17.36 -6.84 0.02
N PRO A 45 18.39 -7.48 -0.56
CA PRO A 45 19.22 -8.45 0.16
C PRO A 45 19.95 -7.90 1.40
N ALA A 46 20.05 -6.58 1.57
CA ALA A 46 20.61 -5.95 2.76
C ALA A 46 19.58 -5.74 3.89
N GLY A 47 18.32 -6.17 3.68
CA GLY A 47 17.25 -6.09 4.67
C GLY A 47 16.55 -4.73 4.77
N THR A 48 16.92 -3.77 3.91
CA THR A 48 16.27 -2.46 3.83
C THR A 48 15.20 -2.46 2.75
N ALA A 49 14.12 -1.69 2.92
CA ALA A 49 13.11 -1.52 1.88
C ALA A 49 13.76 -1.11 0.54
N GLN A 50 13.47 -1.86 -0.53
CA GLN A 50 13.92 -1.53 -1.88
C GLN A 50 13.25 -0.23 -2.30
N ALA A 51 14.03 0.73 -2.80
CA ALA A 51 13.54 2.08 -3.08
C ALA A 51 12.31 2.09 -4.01
N GLY A 52 12.30 1.25 -5.05
CA GLY A 52 11.17 1.11 -5.98
C GLY A 52 9.88 0.57 -5.35
N VAL A 53 9.91 -0.04 -4.17
CA VAL A 53 8.68 -0.49 -3.48
C VAL A 53 7.97 0.69 -2.80
N HIS A 54 8.68 1.77 -2.50
CA HIS A 54 8.05 3.00 -1.98
C HIS A 54 7.06 3.57 -3.00
N SER A 55 7.34 3.48 -4.30
CA SER A 55 6.42 3.97 -5.32
C SER A 55 5.12 3.17 -5.38
N VAL A 56 5.11 1.89 -4.99
CA VAL A 56 3.87 1.10 -4.92
C VAL A 56 2.97 1.63 -3.80
N VAL A 57 3.54 1.96 -2.64
CA VAL A 57 2.79 2.54 -1.52
C VAL A 57 2.29 3.94 -1.87
N LEU A 58 3.13 4.76 -2.51
CA LEU A 58 2.78 6.13 -2.91
C LEU A 58 1.77 6.18 -4.06
N ASP A 59 1.79 5.24 -4.99
CA ASP A 59 0.83 5.17 -6.10
C ASP A 59 -0.55 4.69 -5.62
N ALA A 60 -0.56 3.83 -4.60
CA ALA A 60 -1.80 3.37 -3.98
C ALA A 60 -2.44 4.40 -3.03
N ALA A 61 -1.67 5.42 -2.61
CA ALA A 61 -2.11 6.45 -1.67
C ALA A 61 -2.75 7.66 -2.40
#